data_AF-A0A212SEH6-F1
#
_entry.id   AF-A0A212SEH6-F1
#
_cell.length_a   1.000
_cell.length_b   1.000
_cell.length_c   1.000
_cell.angle_alpha   90.00
_cell.angle_beta   90.00
_cell.angle_gamma   90.00
#
_symmetry.space_group_name_H-M   'P 1'
#
loop_
_entity.id
_entity.type
_entity.pdbx_description
1 polymer ?
#
loop_
_entity_poly.entity_id
_entity_poly.type
_entity_poly.pdbx_seq_one_letter_code
_entity_poly.pdbx_strand_id
1 'polypeptide(L)'
;MSIAANEDILKRRVDDYLWRDKSAPVSALRAILKEHFLPFDRVAIIGGMVRDLARAGKRGFKSDVDLVVDAPVEDVKKLAIDLNATPNRFGGYCYKTSRWKIDFWALRTTWAYTEGHASLDKIEDVTHCTFFDWDSVIYDLKRRHIVCCDDYLERIKGKTIEVCLRPTPSVNGNLLRAVRRIILWDLEPGPLLHAFIDENLTDHNFQEIAKLDRTVYTWPLIAKFECAERLRRHVCTPERRAELGTEYARQLSLPGFSRKHVVA
;
A
#
# COMPACT_ATOMS: atom_id res chain seq x y z
N MET A 1 15.04 -10.37 7.10
CA MET A 1 14.31 -11.22 6.14
C MET A 1 14.49 -10.59 4.78
N SER A 2 14.81 -11.40 3.77
CA SER A 2 15.07 -10.96 2.41
C SER A 2 13.77 -10.85 1.59
N ILE A 3 13.87 -10.16 0.45
CA ILE A 3 12.84 -10.08 -0.59
C ILE A 3 12.45 -11.50 -1.05
N ALA A 4 11.19 -11.70 -1.46
CA ALA A 4 10.72 -12.97 -2.01
C ALA A 4 11.49 -13.33 -3.29
N ALA A 5 11.94 -14.58 -3.39
CA ALA A 5 12.80 -15.01 -4.48
C ALA A 5 12.04 -15.17 -5.81
N ASN A 6 10.77 -15.59 -5.74
CA ASN A 6 9.88 -15.81 -6.86
C ASN A 6 8.41 -15.76 -6.37
N GLU A 7 7.46 -15.88 -7.30
CA GLU A 7 6.03 -15.79 -7.02
C GLU A 7 5.54 -16.89 -6.08
N ASP A 8 6.05 -18.12 -6.20
CA ASP A 8 5.71 -19.23 -5.29
C ASP A 8 6.06 -18.90 -3.84
N ILE A 9 7.24 -18.30 -3.61
CA ILE A 9 7.66 -17.86 -2.28
C ILE A 9 6.80 -16.70 -1.79
N LEU A 10 6.45 -15.74 -2.67
CA LEU A 10 5.54 -14.65 -2.31
C LEU A 10 4.16 -15.20 -1.91
N LYS A 11 3.56 -16.02 -2.76
CA LYS A 11 2.29 -16.71 -2.50
C LYS A 11 2.36 -17.48 -1.18
N ARG A 12 3.41 -18.25 -0.94
CA ARG A 12 3.61 -18.97 0.33
C ARG A 12 3.67 -18.02 1.53
N ARG A 13 4.35 -16.88 1.43
CA ARG A 13 4.39 -15.89 2.51
C ARG A 13 3.03 -15.30 2.81
N VAL A 14 2.23 -15.03 1.79
CA VAL A 14 0.86 -14.54 1.91
C VAL A 14 -0.04 -15.63 2.52
N ASP A 15 0.08 -16.86 2.06
CA ASP A 15 -0.65 -18.01 2.61
C ASP A 15 -0.30 -18.28 4.07
N ASP A 16 0.99 -18.29 4.40
CA ASP A 16 1.50 -18.52 5.75
C ASP A 16 0.98 -17.42 6.69
N TYR A 17 0.95 -16.16 6.23
CA TYR A 17 0.38 -15.06 6.99
C TYR A 17 -1.14 -15.19 7.14
N LEU A 18 -1.92 -15.16 6.05
CA LEU A 18 -3.38 -15.12 6.13
C LEU A 18 -4.02 -16.38 6.70
N TRP A 19 -3.47 -17.55 6.39
CA TRP A 19 -4.16 -18.82 6.62
C TRP A 19 -3.51 -19.69 7.69
N ARG A 20 -2.21 -19.56 7.94
CA ARG A 20 -1.49 -20.44 8.89
C ARG A 20 -1.08 -19.74 10.18
N ASP A 21 -0.96 -18.42 10.15
CA ASP A 21 -0.69 -17.63 11.33
C ASP A 21 -1.80 -17.79 12.38
N LYS A 22 -1.37 -18.02 13.62
CA LYS A 22 -2.26 -18.22 14.78
C LYS A 22 -2.25 -17.05 15.74
N SER A 23 -1.52 -15.97 15.43
CA SER A 23 -1.57 -14.76 16.25
C SER A 23 -2.99 -14.20 16.28
N ALA A 24 -3.39 -13.65 17.43
CA ALA A 24 -4.73 -13.12 17.63
C ALA A 24 -5.14 -12.05 16.59
N PRO A 25 -4.28 -11.08 16.22
CA PRO A 25 -4.61 -10.12 15.17
C PRO A 25 -4.92 -10.80 13.84
N VAL A 26 -4.05 -11.70 13.37
CA VAL A 26 -4.23 -12.34 12.07
C VAL A 26 -5.40 -13.32 12.07
N SER A 27 -5.66 -14.00 13.19
CA SER A 27 -6.85 -14.84 13.34
C SER A 27 -8.14 -14.04 13.26
N ALA A 28 -8.17 -12.82 13.82
CA ALA A 28 -9.31 -11.92 13.69
C ALA A 28 -9.49 -11.43 12.24
N LEU A 29 -8.41 -11.08 11.53
CA LEU A 29 -8.48 -10.75 10.10
C LEU A 29 -9.05 -11.93 9.31
N ARG A 30 -8.53 -13.13 9.53
CA ARG A 30 -8.99 -14.34 8.84
C ARG A 30 -10.48 -14.62 9.11
N ALA A 31 -10.98 -14.35 10.31
CA ALA A 31 -12.40 -14.49 10.63
C ALA A 31 -13.23 -13.50 9.81
N ILE A 32 -12.85 -12.21 9.80
CA ILE A 32 -13.51 -11.16 9.00
C ILE A 32 -13.53 -11.52 7.51
N LEU A 33 -12.38 -11.94 6.96
CA LEU A 33 -12.29 -12.35 5.55
C LEU A 33 -13.21 -13.53 5.23
N LYS A 34 -13.27 -14.54 6.10
CA LYS A 34 -14.11 -15.72 5.91
C LYS A 34 -15.60 -15.41 6.00
N GLU A 35 -16.00 -14.62 6.98
CA GLU A 35 -17.40 -14.33 7.27
C GLU A 35 -17.99 -13.38 6.23
N HIS A 36 -17.24 -12.37 5.81
CA HIS A 36 -17.80 -11.24 5.08
C HIS A 36 -17.33 -11.15 3.61
N PHE A 37 -16.13 -11.63 3.29
CA PHE A 37 -15.54 -11.43 1.96
C PHE A 37 -15.46 -12.71 1.11
N LEU A 38 -15.17 -13.87 1.72
CA LEU A 38 -15.18 -15.16 0.99
C LEU A 38 -16.56 -15.64 0.48
N PRO A 39 -17.72 -15.13 0.96
CA PRO A 39 -18.99 -15.40 0.29
C PRO A 39 -19.07 -14.85 -1.13
N PHE A 40 -18.32 -13.81 -1.48
CA PHE A 40 -18.22 -13.34 -2.86
C PHE A 40 -17.35 -14.28 -3.70
N ASP A 41 -17.65 -14.41 -4.98
CA ASP A 41 -16.91 -15.31 -5.87
C ASP A 41 -15.50 -14.83 -6.18
N ARG A 42 -15.31 -13.51 -6.28
CA ARG A 42 -14.05 -12.90 -6.71
C ARG A 42 -13.71 -11.72 -5.82
N VAL A 43 -12.73 -11.93 -4.94
CA VAL A 43 -12.19 -10.92 -4.03
C VAL A 43 -10.68 -11.03 -3.99
N ALA A 44 -10.00 -9.90 -4.08
CA ALA A 44 -8.55 -9.86 -4.00
C ALA A 44 -8.06 -8.80 -3.01
N ILE A 45 -6.99 -9.12 -2.30
CA ILE A 45 -6.18 -8.13 -1.59
C ILE A 45 -5.28 -7.45 -2.62
N ILE A 46 -5.26 -6.12 -2.66
CA ILE A 46 -4.41 -5.35 -3.58
C ILE A 46 -3.31 -4.59 -2.85
N GLY A 47 -2.14 -4.52 -3.49
CA GLY A 47 -1.09 -3.58 -3.17
C GLY A 47 -0.38 -3.87 -1.86
N GLY A 48 -0.57 -2.99 -0.86
CA GLY A 48 0.44 -2.81 0.18
C GLY A 48 0.69 -4.00 1.09
N MET A 49 -0.35 -4.79 1.35
CA MET A 49 -0.19 -6.02 2.10
C MET A 49 0.71 -7.03 1.37
N VAL A 50 0.44 -7.27 0.09
CA VAL A 50 1.21 -8.23 -0.71
C VAL A 50 2.63 -7.72 -0.91
N ARG A 51 2.80 -6.42 -1.23
CA ARG A 51 4.10 -5.73 -1.34
C ARG A 51 4.96 -5.88 -0.09
N ASP A 52 4.40 -5.65 1.09
CA ASP A 52 5.19 -5.73 2.33
C ASP A 52 5.66 -7.16 2.62
N LEU A 53 4.81 -8.16 2.31
CA LEU A 53 5.16 -9.58 2.44
C LEU A 53 6.21 -10.00 1.40
N ALA A 54 6.14 -9.47 0.18
CA ALA A 54 7.18 -9.64 -0.84
C ALA A 54 8.51 -9.06 -0.37
N ARG A 55 8.52 -7.81 0.09
CA ARG A 55 9.74 -7.07 0.42
C ARG A 55 10.42 -7.54 1.70
N ALA A 56 9.65 -7.79 2.76
CA ALA A 56 10.19 -7.96 4.11
C ALA A 56 9.54 -9.10 4.92
N GLY A 57 8.58 -9.82 4.32
CA GLY A 57 7.84 -10.89 4.98
C GLY A 57 6.99 -10.39 6.15
N LYS A 58 6.47 -11.33 6.96
CA LYS A 58 5.53 -11.04 8.06
C LYS A 58 5.99 -9.91 9.01
N ARG A 59 7.28 -9.87 9.38
CA ARG A 59 7.79 -8.86 10.33
C ARG A 59 7.84 -7.45 9.73
N GLY A 60 7.81 -7.34 8.41
CA GLY A 60 7.81 -6.08 7.69
C GLY A 60 6.43 -5.60 7.25
N PHE A 61 5.38 -6.37 7.50
CA PHE A 61 4.00 -5.98 7.20
C PHE A 61 3.57 -4.79 8.07
N LYS A 62 3.20 -3.69 7.41
CA LYS A 62 2.80 -2.43 8.07
C LYS A 62 1.65 -1.72 7.36
N SER A 63 1.21 -2.25 6.23
CA SER A 63 0.13 -1.68 5.42
C SER A 63 -1.24 -1.99 6.00
N ASP A 64 -2.21 -1.18 5.60
CA ASP A 64 -3.63 -1.52 5.73
C ASP A 64 -3.98 -2.69 4.78
N VAL A 65 -5.20 -3.21 4.92
CA VAL A 65 -5.74 -4.25 4.03
C VAL A 65 -6.71 -3.60 3.06
N ASP A 66 -6.35 -3.59 1.78
CA ASP A 66 -7.19 -3.06 0.69
C ASP A 66 -7.79 -4.23 -0.10
N LEU A 67 -9.11 -4.26 -0.26
CA LEU A 67 -9.85 -5.33 -0.94
C LEU A 67 -10.62 -4.81 -2.15
N VAL A 68 -10.49 -5.50 -3.27
CA VAL A 68 -11.33 -5.29 -4.46
C VAL A 68 -12.30 -6.46 -4.56
N VAL A 69 -13.59 -6.16 -4.73
CA VAL A 69 -14.66 -7.15 -4.88
C VAL A 69 -15.23 -7.06 -6.29
N ASP A 70 -15.07 -8.11 -7.08
CA ASP A 70 -15.67 -8.20 -8.42
C ASP A 70 -17.09 -8.77 -8.29
N ALA A 71 -18.01 -7.87 -7.94
CA ALA A 71 -19.43 -8.12 -7.73
C ALA A 71 -20.24 -6.85 -8.07
N PRO A 72 -21.58 -6.95 -8.21
CA PRO A 72 -22.44 -5.79 -8.35
C PRO A 72 -22.21 -4.76 -7.24
N VAL A 73 -22.22 -3.47 -7.61
CA VAL A 73 -21.96 -2.35 -6.68
C VAL A 73 -22.93 -2.36 -5.49
N GLU A 74 -24.20 -2.70 -5.71
CA GLU A 74 -25.20 -2.76 -4.64
C GLU A 74 -24.94 -3.87 -3.63
N ASP A 75 -24.34 -5.00 -4.03
CA ASP A 75 -23.99 -6.08 -3.10
C ASP A 75 -22.84 -5.66 -2.17
N VAL A 76 -21.84 -4.95 -2.72
CA VAL A 76 -20.73 -4.40 -1.94
C VAL A 76 -21.20 -3.28 -1.00
N LYS A 77 -22.15 -2.46 -1.45
CA LYS A 77 -22.78 -1.43 -0.63
C LYS A 77 -23.63 -2.02 0.49
N LYS A 78 -24.37 -3.11 0.23
CA LYS A 78 -25.09 -3.86 1.26
C LYS A 78 -24.13 -4.41 2.30
N LEU A 79 -23.02 -5.02 1.88
CA LEU A 79 -21.96 -5.45 2.79
C LEU A 79 -21.46 -4.30 3.66
N ALA A 80 -21.25 -3.11 3.08
CA ALA A 80 -20.82 -1.95 3.83
C ALA A 80 -21.82 -1.52 4.91
N ILE A 81 -23.12 -1.59 4.63
CA ILE A 81 -24.17 -1.33 5.61
C ILE A 81 -24.13 -2.38 6.73
N ASP A 82 -24.05 -3.68 6.37
CA ASP A 82 -24.02 -4.79 7.32
C ASP A 82 -22.80 -4.70 8.27
N LEU A 83 -21.66 -4.23 7.75
CA LEU A 83 -20.43 -4.00 8.52
C LEU A 83 -20.40 -2.67 9.29
N ASN A 84 -21.40 -1.80 9.10
CA ASN A 84 -21.36 -0.40 9.55
C ASN A 84 -20.07 0.30 9.11
N ALA A 85 -19.65 0.07 7.86
CA ALA A 85 -18.47 0.66 7.26
C ALA A 85 -18.74 2.10 6.79
N THR A 86 -17.73 2.96 6.87
CA THR A 86 -17.86 4.37 6.47
C THR A 86 -17.41 4.57 5.03
N PRO A 87 -18.14 5.31 4.18
CA PRO A 87 -17.66 5.67 2.84
C PRO A 87 -16.29 6.34 2.89
N ASN A 88 -15.43 6.04 1.92
CA ASN A 88 -14.14 6.70 1.74
C ASN A 88 -14.19 7.68 0.56
N ARG A 89 -13.19 8.56 0.45
CA ARG A 89 -13.13 9.60 -0.57
C ARG A 89 -12.85 9.10 -2.01
N PHE A 90 -12.69 7.79 -2.20
CA PHE A 90 -12.27 7.17 -3.46
C PHE A 90 -13.33 6.21 -4.02
N GLY A 91 -14.59 6.32 -3.57
CA GLY A 91 -15.69 5.48 -4.08
C GLY A 91 -15.78 4.08 -3.44
N GLY A 92 -15.08 3.87 -2.33
CA GLY A 92 -15.14 2.64 -1.52
C GLY A 92 -15.64 2.88 -0.11
N TYR A 93 -15.38 1.90 0.76
CA TYR A 93 -15.76 1.89 2.16
C TYR A 93 -14.58 1.52 3.04
N CYS A 94 -14.61 1.97 4.28
CA CYS A 94 -13.62 1.68 5.31
C CYS A 94 -14.31 0.97 6.48
N TYR A 95 -13.96 -0.28 6.70
CA TYR A 95 -14.37 -1.05 7.87
C TYR A 95 -13.23 -1.05 8.91
N LYS A 96 -13.54 -0.56 10.12
CA LYS A 96 -12.57 -0.45 11.22
C LYS A 96 -12.99 -1.32 12.38
N THR A 97 -12.05 -2.13 12.85
CA THR A 97 -12.14 -2.86 14.12
C THR A 97 -11.08 -2.34 15.08
N SER A 98 -11.06 -2.87 16.31
CA SER A 98 -10.01 -2.54 17.28
C SER A 98 -8.59 -2.95 16.82
N ARG A 99 -8.48 -3.82 15.80
CA ARG A 99 -7.21 -4.39 15.34
C ARG A 99 -6.89 -4.12 13.87
N TRP A 100 -7.89 -3.85 13.04
CA TRP A 100 -7.75 -3.78 11.59
C TRP A 100 -8.49 -2.59 11.00
N LYS A 101 -7.86 -1.97 10.01
CA LYS A 101 -8.49 -1.09 9.03
C LYS A 101 -8.52 -1.84 7.70
N ILE A 102 -9.71 -2.04 7.17
CA ILE A 102 -9.94 -2.74 5.92
C ILE A 102 -10.69 -1.78 5.00
N ASP A 103 -10.02 -1.34 3.94
CA ASP A 103 -10.64 -0.55 2.89
C ASP A 103 -11.10 -1.53 1.80
N PHE A 104 -12.32 -1.36 1.30
CA PHE A 104 -12.86 -2.23 0.27
C PHE A 104 -13.78 -1.50 -0.69
N TRP A 105 -13.84 -1.96 -1.94
CA TRP A 105 -14.69 -1.38 -2.97
C TRP A 105 -15.08 -2.40 -4.03
N ALA A 106 -16.12 -2.10 -4.80
CA ALA A 106 -16.50 -2.91 -5.95
C ALA A 106 -15.54 -2.64 -7.11
N LEU A 107 -15.21 -3.63 -7.94
CA LEU A 107 -14.31 -3.46 -9.09
C LEU A 107 -14.72 -2.26 -9.94
N ARG A 108 -16.02 -2.11 -10.19
CA ARG A 108 -16.64 -1.03 -10.98
C ARG A 108 -16.66 0.34 -10.30
N THR A 109 -16.29 0.43 -9.02
CA THR A 109 -16.10 1.71 -8.31
C THR A 109 -14.64 2.04 -8.05
N THR A 110 -13.70 1.28 -8.64
CA THR A 110 -12.28 1.62 -8.61
C THR A 110 -12.09 3.02 -9.21
N TRP A 111 -11.46 3.92 -8.47
CA TRP A 111 -11.30 5.33 -8.86
C TRP A 111 -10.77 5.51 -10.29
N ALA A 112 -9.73 4.75 -10.67
CA ALA A 112 -9.15 4.85 -12.01
C ALA A 112 -10.15 4.48 -13.13
N TYR A 113 -11.09 3.60 -12.85
CA TYR A 113 -12.16 3.25 -13.79
C TYR A 113 -13.25 4.32 -13.82
N THR A 114 -13.69 4.82 -12.66
CA THR A 114 -14.76 5.82 -12.59
C THR A 114 -14.36 7.16 -13.21
N GLU A 115 -13.08 7.53 -13.13
CA GLU A 115 -12.53 8.73 -13.77
C GLU A 115 -12.08 8.51 -15.23
N GLY A 116 -12.27 7.31 -15.78
CA GLY A 116 -11.92 7.01 -17.18
C GLY A 116 -10.42 6.91 -17.47
N HIS A 117 -9.60 6.64 -16.45
CA HIS A 117 -8.14 6.48 -16.58
C HIS A 117 -7.70 5.03 -16.85
N ALA A 118 -8.58 4.05 -16.62
CA ALA A 118 -8.32 2.64 -16.89
C ALA A 118 -9.61 1.88 -17.24
N SER A 119 -9.49 0.89 -18.14
CA SER A 119 -10.53 -0.11 -18.38
C SER A 119 -10.36 -1.29 -17.42
N LEU A 120 -11.47 -1.80 -16.89
CA LEU A 120 -11.49 -2.94 -15.97
C LEU A 120 -12.52 -3.95 -16.46
N ASP A 121 -12.07 -5.08 -16.99
CA ASP A 121 -12.95 -6.18 -17.44
C ASP A 121 -12.98 -7.31 -16.41
N LYS A 122 -11.85 -7.52 -15.72
CA LYS A 122 -11.67 -8.54 -14.69
C LYS A 122 -10.89 -7.98 -13.50
N ILE A 123 -11.00 -8.66 -12.36
CA ILE A 123 -10.31 -8.24 -11.13
C ILE A 123 -8.78 -8.13 -11.30
N GLU A 124 -8.17 -8.91 -12.18
CA GLU A 124 -6.73 -8.84 -12.43
C GLU A 124 -6.30 -7.47 -13.00
N ASP A 125 -7.17 -6.79 -13.75
CA ASP A 125 -6.82 -5.52 -14.40
C ASP A 125 -6.56 -4.39 -13.40
N VAL A 126 -6.99 -4.55 -12.14
CA VAL A 126 -6.78 -3.54 -11.09
C VAL A 126 -5.31 -3.36 -10.72
N THR A 127 -4.43 -4.30 -11.07
CA THR A 127 -2.97 -4.09 -10.96
C THR A 127 -2.51 -2.86 -11.75
N HIS A 128 -3.14 -2.58 -12.90
CA HIS A 128 -2.83 -1.42 -13.75
C HIS A 128 -3.39 -0.09 -13.20
N CYS A 129 -4.26 -0.13 -12.20
CA CYS A 129 -4.88 1.06 -11.62
C CYS A 129 -4.08 1.67 -10.46
N THR A 130 -2.99 1.03 -10.05
CA THR A 130 -2.19 1.51 -8.93
C THR A 130 -1.22 2.60 -9.36
N PHE A 131 -0.95 3.56 -8.48
CA PHE A 131 -0.01 4.63 -8.81
C PHE A 131 1.44 4.12 -8.89
N PHE A 132 1.86 3.26 -7.96
CA PHE A 132 3.22 2.72 -7.93
C PHE A 132 3.23 1.28 -8.44
N ASP A 133 4.19 0.92 -9.26
CA ASP A 133 4.38 -0.45 -9.73
C ASP A 133 4.60 -1.47 -8.59
N TRP A 134 5.21 -1.07 -7.47
CA TRP A 134 5.31 -1.90 -6.27
C TRP A 134 3.96 -2.24 -5.63
N ASP A 135 2.94 -1.42 -5.90
CA ASP A 135 1.55 -1.65 -5.47
C ASP A 135 0.76 -2.46 -6.52
N SER A 136 1.32 -2.70 -7.71
CA SER A 136 0.70 -3.40 -8.86
C SER A 136 0.72 -4.92 -8.68
N VAL A 137 0.11 -5.39 -7.59
CA VAL A 137 0.00 -6.81 -7.26
C VAL A 137 -1.31 -7.08 -6.54
N ILE A 138 -1.93 -8.21 -6.86
CA ILE A 138 -3.07 -8.71 -6.11
C ILE A 138 -2.85 -10.14 -5.61
N TYR A 139 -3.59 -10.50 -4.57
CA TYR A 139 -3.75 -11.85 -4.08
C TYR A 139 -5.25 -12.21 -4.06
N ASP A 140 -5.68 -13.09 -4.96
CA ASP A 140 -7.04 -13.63 -5.00
C ASP A 140 -7.28 -14.53 -3.77
N LEU A 141 -8.24 -14.14 -2.93
CA LEU A 141 -8.50 -14.80 -1.65
C LEU A 141 -8.98 -16.25 -1.82
N LYS A 142 -9.85 -16.50 -2.80
CA LYS A 142 -10.53 -17.78 -3.00
C LYS A 142 -9.65 -18.73 -3.79
N ARG A 143 -9.04 -18.26 -4.88
CA ARG A 143 -8.09 -19.03 -5.71
C ARG A 143 -6.71 -19.18 -5.06
N ARG A 144 -6.41 -18.34 -4.07
CA ARG A 144 -5.10 -18.26 -3.41
C ARG A 144 -3.96 -18.03 -4.39
N HIS A 145 -4.19 -17.12 -5.32
CA HIS A 145 -3.32 -16.87 -6.46
C HIS A 145 -2.78 -15.45 -6.44
N ILE A 146 -1.50 -15.28 -6.77
CA ILE A 146 -0.88 -13.95 -6.94
C ILE A 146 -1.00 -13.55 -8.40
N VAL A 147 -1.33 -12.28 -8.66
CA VAL A 147 -1.28 -11.71 -10.00
C VAL A 147 -0.50 -10.41 -9.95
N CYS A 148 0.56 -10.33 -10.75
CA CYS A 148 1.42 -9.17 -10.95
C CYS A 148 2.07 -9.25 -12.33
N CYS A 149 2.84 -8.23 -12.73
CA CYS A 149 3.68 -8.29 -13.91
C CYS A 149 4.87 -9.25 -13.71
N ASP A 150 5.36 -9.86 -14.80
CA ASP A 150 6.43 -10.86 -14.76
C ASP A 150 7.73 -10.35 -14.10
N ASP A 151 8.02 -9.06 -14.22
CA ASP A 151 9.20 -8.41 -13.66
C ASP A 151 8.98 -7.81 -12.26
N TYR A 152 7.80 -8.00 -11.64
CA TYR A 152 7.43 -7.39 -10.36
C TYR A 152 8.48 -7.62 -9.27
N LEU A 153 8.89 -8.87 -9.07
CA LEU A 153 9.88 -9.22 -8.04
C LEU A 153 11.28 -8.76 -8.41
N GLU A 154 11.62 -8.71 -9.70
CA GLU A 154 12.92 -8.20 -10.15
C GLU A 154 13.05 -6.69 -9.87
N ARG A 155 11.98 -5.92 -10.07
CA ARG A 155 11.95 -4.49 -9.68
C ARG A 155 12.10 -4.29 -8.17
N ILE A 156 11.43 -5.12 -7.36
CA ILE A 156 11.58 -5.05 -5.90
C ILE A 156 13.03 -5.39 -5.49
N LYS A 157 13.63 -6.44 -6.07
CA LYS A 157 15.04 -6.83 -5.82
C LYS A 157 16.02 -5.75 -6.27
N GLY A 158 15.78 -5.16 -7.43
CA GLY A 158 16.54 -4.06 -8.00
C GLY A 158 16.35 -2.73 -7.26
N LYS A 159 15.46 -2.67 -6.27
CA LYS A 159 15.10 -1.46 -5.51
C LYS A 159 14.61 -0.32 -6.41
N THR A 160 14.06 -0.61 -7.57
CA THR A 160 13.53 0.40 -8.49
C THR A 160 12.03 0.55 -8.30
N ILE A 161 11.54 1.77 -8.12
CA ILE A 161 10.10 2.06 -7.99
C ILE A 161 9.69 3.04 -9.08
N GLU A 162 8.57 2.78 -9.73
CA GLU A 162 8.10 3.58 -10.85
C GLU A 162 6.59 3.88 -10.77
N VAL A 163 6.14 4.89 -11.52
CA VAL A 163 4.74 5.18 -11.75
C VAL A 163 4.13 4.13 -12.69
N CYS A 164 3.08 3.44 -12.24
CA CYS A 164 2.26 2.55 -13.04
C CYS A 164 1.11 3.32 -13.71
N LEU A 165 0.26 3.99 -12.94
CA LEU A 165 -0.78 4.90 -13.43
C LEU A 165 -0.57 6.32 -12.91
N ARG A 166 -0.34 7.27 -13.82
CA ARG A 166 0.03 8.65 -13.48
C ARG A 166 -1.12 9.49 -12.89
N PRO A 167 -2.37 9.42 -13.41
CA PRO A 167 -3.51 10.06 -12.75
C PRO A 167 -3.70 9.54 -11.32
N THR A 168 -4.00 10.43 -10.39
CA THR A 168 -4.17 10.07 -8.98
C THR A 168 -5.22 10.95 -8.30
N PRO A 169 -6.02 10.39 -7.36
CA PRO A 169 -6.96 11.19 -6.58
C PRO A 169 -6.27 12.06 -5.52
N SER A 170 -4.95 11.89 -5.31
CA SER A 170 -4.19 12.72 -4.37
C SER A 170 -2.73 12.84 -4.77
N VAL A 171 -2.40 13.93 -5.48
CA VAL A 171 -1.03 14.30 -5.83
C VAL A 171 -0.15 14.38 -4.58
N ASN A 172 -0.54 15.15 -3.56
CA ASN A 172 0.26 15.30 -2.34
C ASN A 172 0.38 14.00 -1.53
N GLY A 173 -0.67 13.16 -1.53
CA GLY A 173 -0.62 11.84 -0.90
C GLY A 173 0.39 10.91 -1.57
N ASN A 174 0.41 10.87 -2.90
CA ASN A 174 1.38 10.06 -3.63
C ASN A 174 2.78 10.65 -3.61
N LEU A 175 2.93 11.97 -3.63
CA LEU A 175 4.24 12.63 -3.46
C LEU A 175 4.84 12.29 -2.10
N LEU A 176 4.06 12.40 -1.01
CA LEU A 176 4.47 12.00 0.33
C LEU A 176 4.89 10.52 0.37
N ARG A 177 4.11 9.62 -0.22
CA ARG A 177 4.44 8.18 -0.31
C ARG A 177 5.72 7.94 -1.10
N ALA A 178 5.90 8.61 -2.24
CA ALA A 178 7.07 8.47 -3.10
C ALA A 178 8.34 8.83 -2.33
N VAL A 179 8.40 10.06 -1.79
CA VAL A 179 9.55 10.57 -1.02
C VAL A 179 9.87 9.65 0.15
N ARG A 180 8.87 9.27 0.94
CA ARG A 180 9.09 8.41 2.11
C ARG A 180 9.58 7.03 1.71
N ARG A 181 9.06 6.42 0.64
CA ARG A 181 9.51 5.09 0.18
C ARG A 181 10.94 5.16 -0.35
N ILE A 182 11.27 6.14 -1.17
CA ILE A 182 12.62 6.35 -1.72
C ILE A 182 13.64 6.48 -0.59
N ILE A 183 13.39 7.35 0.39
CA ILE A 183 14.31 7.57 1.49
C ILE A 183 14.34 6.39 2.46
N LEU A 184 13.19 5.91 2.95
CA LEU A 184 13.14 4.92 4.03
C LEU A 184 13.45 3.51 3.56
N TRP A 185 13.21 3.20 2.29
CA TRP A 185 13.45 1.87 1.73
C TRP A 185 14.66 1.85 0.80
N ASP A 186 15.34 2.99 0.64
CA ASP A 186 16.51 3.17 -0.22
C ASP A 186 16.23 2.66 -1.64
N LEU A 187 15.29 3.33 -2.30
CA LEU A 187 14.84 2.98 -3.65
C LEU A 187 15.33 3.98 -4.68
N GLU A 188 15.55 3.49 -5.89
CA GLU A 188 15.75 4.34 -7.06
C GLU A 188 14.40 4.61 -7.74
N PRO A 189 13.97 5.87 -7.83
CA PRO A 189 12.82 6.22 -8.65
C PRO A 189 13.16 6.06 -10.14
N GLY A 190 12.21 5.53 -10.91
CA GLY A 190 12.29 5.54 -12.37
C GLY A 190 12.04 6.93 -12.97
N PRO A 191 12.23 7.11 -14.29
CA PRO A 191 12.09 8.41 -14.96
C PRO A 191 10.72 9.08 -14.77
N LEU A 192 9.61 8.32 -14.78
CA LEU A 192 8.28 8.92 -14.63
C LEU A 192 8.04 9.39 -13.20
N LEU A 193 8.55 8.63 -12.21
CA LEU A 193 8.48 9.00 -10.82
C LEU A 193 9.39 10.19 -10.50
N HIS A 194 10.58 10.26 -11.12
CA HIS A 194 11.44 11.44 -11.06
C HIS A 194 10.72 12.67 -11.58
N ALA A 195 10.13 12.61 -12.78
CA ALA A 195 9.37 13.73 -13.36
C ALA A 195 8.20 14.13 -12.44
N PHE A 196 7.44 13.16 -11.92
CA PHE A 196 6.37 13.44 -10.94
C PHE A 196 6.88 14.18 -9.70
N ILE A 197 8.02 13.77 -9.16
CA ILE A 197 8.60 14.40 -7.97
C ILE A 197 9.07 15.82 -8.32
N ASP A 198 9.76 16.03 -9.43
CA ASP A 198 10.25 17.35 -9.82
C ASP A 198 9.12 18.34 -10.10
N GLU A 199 8.05 17.89 -10.76
CA GLU A 199 6.84 18.67 -11.04
C GLU A 199 6.11 19.11 -9.75
N ASN A 200 6.09 18.25 -8.72
CA ASN A 200 5.18 18.42 -7.59
C ASN A 200 5.90 18.78 -6.28
N LEU A 201 7.20 18.52 -6.13
CA LEU A 201 8.01 18.89 -4.97
C LEU A 201 8.59 20.30 -5.15
N THR A 202 7.70 21.29 -5.21
CA THR A 202 8.04 22.71 -5.28
C THR A 202 8.13 23.32 -3.88
N ASP A 203 8.74 24.50 -3.73
CA ASP A 203 8.81 25.19 -2.42
C ASP A 203 7.44 25.53 -1.86
N HIS A 204 6.47 25.86 -2.73
CA HIS A 204 5.09 26.09 -2.34
C HIS A 204 4.45 24.81 -1.78
N ASN A 205 4.60 23.69 -2.50
CA ASN A 205 3.97 22.44 -2.11
C ASN A 205 4.68 21.73 -0.96
N PHE A 206 5.96 22.06 -0.72
CA PHE A 206 6.76 21.49 0.37
C PHE A 206 6.10 21.65 1.74
N GLN A 207 5.54 22.81 2.03
CA GLN A 207 4.88 23.05 3.33
C GLN A 207 3.62 22.21 3.49
N GLU A 208 2.84 22.03 2.42
CA GLU A 208 1.64 21.19 2.42
C GLU A 208 1.98 19.71 2.63
N ILE A 209 3.01 19.19 1.95
CA ILE A 209 3.43 17.81 2.17
C ILE A 209 4.06 17.61 3.55
N ALA A 210 4.78 18.59 4.09
CA ALA A 210 5.36 18.52 5.43
C ALA A 210 4.26 18.52 6.51
N LYS A 211 3.19 19.31 6.30
CA LYS A 211 2.00 19.30 7.15
C LYS A 211 1.29 17.95 7.06
N LEU A 212 1.07 17.44 5.85
CA LEU A 212 0.45 16.12 5.64
C LEU A 212 1.26 15.01 6.33
N ASP A 213 2.59 15.06 6.25
CA ASP A 213 3.49 14.10 6.89
C ASP A 213 3.32 14.10 8.43
N ARG A 214 3.19 15.28 9.06
CA ARG A 214 2.90 15.41 10.50
C ARG A 214 1.53 14.87 10.89
N THR A 215 0.55 14.96 9.99
CA THR A 215 -0.81 14.45 10.24
C THR A 215 -0.89 12.93 10.11
N VAL A 216 -0.21 12.37 9.10
CA VAL A 216 -0.33 10.96 8.74
C VAL A 216 0.64 10.08 9.55
N TYR A 217 1.83 10.58 9.87
CA TYR A 217 2.88 9.79 10.50
C TYR A 217 3.30 10.37 11.84
N THR A 218 3.46 9.50 12.84
CA THR A 218 4.02 9.86 14.15
C THR A 218 5.44 10.44 14.03
N TRP A 219 6.19 10.00 13.03
CA TRP A 219 7.55 10.46 12.73
C TRP A 219 7.56 11.16 11.37
N PRO A 220 7.41 12.50 11.36
CA PRO A 220 7.34 13.26 10.12
C PRO A 220 8.77 13.45 9.56
N LEU A 221 9.10 12.62 8.56
CA LEU A 221 10.39 12.64 7.85
C LEU A 221 10.59 13.94 7.07
N ILE A 222 9.60 14.32 6.27
CA ILE A 222 9.64 15.48 5.37
C ILE A 222 9.77 16.76 6.17
N ALA A 223 9.09 16.84 7.31
CA ALA A 223 9.12 18.01 8.19
C ALA A 223 10.49 18.32 8.80
N LYS A 224 11.47 17.40 8.67
CA LYS A 224 12.85 17.60 9.14
C LYS A 224 13.75 18.27 8.11
N PHE A 225 13.31 18.38 6.85
CA PHE A 225 14.03 19.11 5.82
C PHE A 225 13.68 20.59 5.90
N GLU A 226 14.62 21.45 5.50
CA GLU A 226 14.43 22.91 5.53
C GLU A 226 13.59 23.41 4.33
N CYS A 227 13.77 22.78 3.16
CA CYS A 227 13.12 23.20 1.91
C CYS A 227 13.00 22.05 0.90
N ALA A 228 12.26 22.30 -0.18
CA ALA A 228 12.03 21.33 -1.25
C ALA A 228 13.32 20.93 -1.96
N GLU A 229 14.22 21.90 -2.20
CA GLU A 229 15.50 21.66 -2.86
C GLU A 229 16.38 20.66 -2.09
N ARG A 230 16.51 20.83 -0.77
CA ARG A 230 17.26 19.88 0.07
C ARG A 230 16.62 18.50 0.07
N LEU A 231 15.29 18.42 0.12
CA LEU A 231 14.60 17.14 0.06
C LEU A 231 14.80 16.44 -1.29
N ARG A 232 14.66 17.16 -2.41
CA ARG A 232 14.92 16.65 -3.77
C ARG A 232 16.33 16.10 -3.90
N ARG A 233 17.34 16.79 -3.36
CA ARG A 233 18.73 16.29 -3.38
C ARG A 233 18.86 14.92 -2.71
N HIS A 234 18.17 14.66 -1.61
CA HIS A 234 18.20 13.34 -0.96
C HIS A 234 17.39 12.30 -1.75
N VAL A 235 16.27 12.69 -2.35
CA VAL A 235 15.45 11.76 -3.13
C VAL A 235 16.19 11.30 -4.40
N CYS A 236 16.86 12.22 -5.09
CA CYS A 236 17.49 11.98 -6.39
C CYS A 236 18.97 11.54 -6.31
N THR A 237 19.60 11.56 -5.13
CA THR A 237 21.03 11.21 -4.98
C THR A 237 21.19 10.04 -4.00
N PRO A 238 21.55 8.83 -4.46
CA PRO A 238 21.64 7.63 -3.63
C PRO A 238 22.58 7.78 -2.42
N GLU A 239 23.74 8.42 -2.62
CA GLU A 239 24.75 8.61 -1.59
C GLU A 239 24.21 9.41 -0.40
N ARG A 240 23.32 10.38 -0.68
CA ARG A 240 22.67 11.21 0.33
C ARG A 240 21.60 10.46 1.12
N ARG A 241 20.97 9.44 0.54
CA ARG A 241 20.01 8.60 1.27
C ARG A 241 20.71 7.72 2.30
N ALA A 242 21.91 7.23 1.98
CA ALA A 242 22.71 6.44 2.92
C ALA A 242 23.03 7.22 4.21
N GLU A 243 23.24 8.54 4.12
CA GLU A 243 23.44 9.43 5.27
C GLU A 243 22.24 9.39 6.25
N LEU A 244 21.01 9.28 5.72
CA LEU A 244 19.77 9.21 6.50
C LEU A 244 19.48 7.82 7.08
N GLY A 245 20.09 6.76 6.53
CA GLY A 245 19.86 5.37 6.94
C GLY A 245 20.20 5.09 8.41
N THR A 246 21.06 5.91 9.02
CA THR A 246 21.43 5.82 10.44
C THR A 246 20.32 6.29 11.40
N GLU A 247 19.47 7.23 10.95
CA GLU A 247 18.48 7.90 11.80
C GLU A 247 17.09 7.25 11.72
N TYR A 248 16.68 6.71 10.56
CA TYR A 248 15.29 6.27 10.33
C TYR A 248 15.08 4.75 10.16
N ALA A 249 16.15 3.95 10.06
CA ALA A 249 16.05 2.52 9.72
C ALA A 249 15.30 1.64 10.76
N ARG A 250 14.95 2.17 11.94
CA ARG A 250 14.33 1.38 13.02
C ARG A 250 12.81 1.52 13.19
N GLN A 251 12.15 2.49 12.57
CA GLN A 251 10.87 2.93 13.13
C GLN A 251 9.76 3.08 12.10
N LEU A 252 9.01 1.99 11.93
CA LEU A 252 7.63 2.05 11.45
C LEU A 252 6.86 0.96 12.21
N SER A 253 5.96 1.33 13.12
CA SER A 253 5.00 0.40 13.72
C SER A 253 3.60 0.94 13.45
N LEU A 254 2.76 0.14 12.80
CA LEU A 254 1.33 0.34 12.56
C LEU A 254 0.60 -1.01 12.77
N PRO A 255 -0.75 -1.05 12.86
CA PRO A 255 -1.48 -1.91 13.79
C PRO A 255 -1.36 -3.42 13.53
N GLY A 256 -1.42 -4.17 14.63
CA GLY A 256 -1.21 -5.63 14.66
C GLY A 256 -0.08 -6.07 15.60
N PHE A 257 0.84 -5.17 15.95
CA PHE A 257 1.95 -5.42 16.88
C PHE A 257 2.25 -4.26 17.84
N SER A 258 1.25 -3.46 18.22
CA SER A 258 1.40 -2.56 19.37
C SER A 258 1.36 -3.40 20.65
N ARG A 259 2.53 -3.80 21.17
CA ARG A 259 2.63 -4.22 22.57
C ARG A 259 2.21 -3.00 23.39
N LYS A 260 1.01 -3.03 23.98
CA LYS A 260 0.74 -2.19 25.14
C LYS A 260 1.77 -2.60 26.18
N HIS A 261 2.70 -1.71 26.50
CA HIS A 261 3.41 -1.81 27.76
C HIS A 261 2.33 -1.71 28.83
N VAL A 262 2.00 -2.84 29.43
CA VAL A 262 1.35 -2.87 30.74
C VAL A 262 2.46 -2.43 31.69
N VAL A 263 2.41 -1.17 32.09
CA VAL A 263 3.14 -0.72 33.27
C VAL A 263 2.31 -1.25 34.44
N ALA A 264 2.95 -2.12 35.22
CA ALA A 264 2.44 -2.60 36.50
C ALA A 264 2.39 -1.45 37.52
#